data_AF-A0A2H0TTR9-F1
#
_entry.id   AF-A0A2H0TTR9-F1
#
_cell.length_a   1.000
_cell.length_b   1.000
_cell.length_c   1.000
_cell.angle_alpha   90.00
_cell.angle_beta   90.00
_cell.angle_gamma   90.00
#
_symmetry.space_group_name_H-M   'P 1'
#
loop_
_entity.id
_entity.type
_entity.pdbx_description
1 polymer ?
#
loop_
_entity_poly.entity_id
_entity_poly.type
_entity_poly.pdbx_seq_one_letter_code
_entity_poly.pdbx_strand_id
1 'polypeptide(L)'
;MGGNMSQQPTNQQVLDEIKGFIRTEIGGLNTKFDGLETRFTGLETKFNDLAANQDLILAAVNDFSTSVDTRLDRVEGRLVKVESTMVTKDYLDEKISSLRGDLISVTRKGNDKLGAVVDTLASTRVITPHDHSRIMRMEPFPRT
;
A
#
# COMPACT_ATOMS: atom_id res chain seq x y z
N MET A 1 -31.14 46.27 -88.45
CA MET A 1 -30.52 45.46 -87.39
C MET A 1 -31.29 45.75 -86.12
N GLY A 2 -32.26 44.89 -85.80
CA GLY A 2 -33.21 45.11 -84.71
C GLY A 2 -32.55 44.92 -83.35
N GLY A 3 -32.51 46.00 -82.56
CA GLY A 3 -32.08 45.94 -81.17
C GLY A 3 -33.05 45.09 -80.37
N ASN A 4 -32.51 44.11 -79.67
CA ASN A 4 -33.22 43.20 -78.79
C ASN A 4 -33.75 44.02 -77.59
N MET A 5 -35.00 44.51 -77.67
CA MET A 5 -35.68 45.12 -76.53
C MET A 5 -35.96 44.01 -75.51
N SER A 6 -35.20 43.98 -74.42
CA SER A 6 -35.47 43.16 -73.24
C SER A 6 -36.86 43.52 -72.70
N GLN A 7 -37.86 42.70 -73.00
CA GLN A 7 -39.20 42.84 -72.43
C GLN A 7 -39.10 42.66 -70.91
N GLN A 8 -39.70 43.58 -70.15
CA GLN A 8 -39.79 43.42 -68.70
C GLN A 8 -40.56 42.13 -68.37
N PRO A 9 -40.12 41.35 -67.37
CA PRO A 9 -40.82 40.15 -66.95
C PRO A 9 -42.23 40.50 -66.48
N THR A 10 -43.18 39.63 -66.81
CA THR A 10 -44.56 39.72 -66.31
C THR A 10 -44.59 39.42 -64.80
N ASN A 11 -45.61 39.92 -64.09
CA ASN A 11 -45.82 39.60 -62.66
C ASN A 11 -45.86 38.09 -62.39
N GLN A 12 -46.33 37.30 -63.36
CA GLN A 12 -46.38 35.83 -63.25
C GLN A 12 -44.97 35.22 -63.26
N GLN A 13 -44.08 35.69 -64.14
CA GLN A 13 -42.69 35.23 -64.19
C GLN A 13 -41.95 35.55 -62.88
N VAL A 14 -42.10 36.78 -62.37
CA VAL A 14 -41.52 37.19 -61.09
C VAL A 14 -42.02 36.31 -59.94
N LEU A 15 -43.33 36.02 -59.90
CA LEU A 15 -43.91 35.17 -58.87
C LEU A 15 -43.36 33.74 -58.92
N ASP A 16 -43.16 33.18 -60.10
CA ASP A 16 -42.64 31.82 -60.26
C ASP A 16 -41.15 31.72 -59.89
N GLU A 17 -40.35 32.74 -60.19
CA GLU A 17 -38.97 32.86 -59.71
C GLU A 17 -38.90 32.93 -58.19
N ILE A 18 -39.75 33.76 -57.55
CA ILE A 18 -39.82 33.87 -56.09
C ILE A 18 -40.20 32.52 -55.47
N LYS A 19 -41.21 31.83 -56.02
CA LYS A 19 -41.58 30.48 -55.55
C LYS A 19 -40.44 29.49 -55.70
N GLY A 20 -39.71 29.53 -56.81
CA GLY A 20 -38.53 28.69 -57.05
C GLY A 20 -37.44 28.92 -56.02
N PHE A 21 -37.10 30.19 -55.78
CA PHE A 21 -36.13 30.60 -54.76
C PHE A 21 -36.55 30.10 -53.36
N ILE A 22 -37.80 30.35 -52.95
CA ILE A 22 -38.31 29.92 -51.65
C ILE A 22 -38.25 28.39 -51.50
N ARG A 23 -38.62 27.62 -52.52
CA ARG A 23 -38.51 26.14 -52.47
C ARG A 23 -37.07 25.68 -52.26
N THR A 24 -36.10 26.32 -52.93
CA THR A 24 -34.68 26.00 -52.79
C THR A 24 -34.19 26.29 -51.37
N GLU A 25 -34.49 27.47 -50.83
CA GLU A 25 -34.10 27.85 -49.46
C GLU A 25 -34.74 26.94 -48.41
N ILE A 26 -36.03 26.62 -48.55
CA ILE A 26 -36.71 25.66 -47.67
C ILE A 26 -36.07 24.27 -47.77
N GLY A 27 -35.72 23.82 -48.96
CA GLY A 27 -35.00 22.55 -49.16
C GLY A 27 -33.66 22.54 -48.41
N GLY A 28 -32.89 23.62 -48.51
CA GLY A 28 -31.62 23.77 -47.79
C GLY A 28 -31.79 23.81 -46.26
N LEU A 29 -32.86 24.43 -45.77
CA LEU A 29 -33.20 24.42 -44.33
C LEU A 29 -33.58 23.04 -43.84
N ASN A 30 -34.40 22.29 -44.60
CA ASN A 30 -34.78 20.92 -44.25
C ASN A 30 -33.54 20.02 -44.14
N THR A 31 -32.62 20.08 -45.12
CA THR A 31 -31.37 19.30 -45.06
C THR A 31 -30.52 19.65 -43.84
N LYS A 32 -30.44 20.93 -43.46
CA LYS A 32 -29.73 21.34 -42.23
C LYS A 32 -30.43 20.81 -40.98
N PHE A 33 -31.76 20.79 -40.97
CA PHE A 33 -32.56 20.28 -39.86
C PHE A 33 -32.36 18.78 -39.67
N ASP A 34 -32.43 17.99 -40.74
CA ASP A 34 -32.14 16.54 -40.72
C ASP A 34 -30.72 16.25 -40.21
N GLY A 35 -29.76 17.09 -40.62
CA GLY A 35 -28.39 17.03 -40.13
C GLY A 35 -28.26 17.35 -38.64
N LEU A 36 -29.06 18.29 -38.11
CA LEU A 36 -29.10 18.57 -36.68
C LEU A 36 -29.75 17.43 -35.90
N GLU A 37 -30.87 16.88 -36.37
CA GLU A 37 -31.53 15.73 -35.75
C GLU A 37 -30.57 14.55 -35.60
N THR A 38 -29.85 14.21 -36.68
CA THR A 38 -28.83 13.16 -36.67
C THR A 38 -27.74 13.43 -35.62
N ARG A 39 -27.26 14.68 -35.51
CA ARG A 39 -26.24 15.06 -34.52
C ARG A 39 -26.76 14.99 -33.10
N PHE A 40 -28.02 15.36 -32.86
CA PHE A 40 -28.64 15.27 -31.54
C PHE A 40 -28.81 13.82 -31.09
N THR A 41 -29.29 12.93 -31.95
CA THR A 41 -29.35 11.49 -31.67
C THR A 41 -27.96 10.91 -31.34
N GLY A 42 -26.93 11.35 -32.08
CA GLY A 42 -25.55 10.96 -31.81
C GLY A 42 -25.02 11.47 -30.47
N LEU A 43 -25.41 12.66 -30.04
CA LEU A 43 -25.06 13.22 -28.72
C LEU A 43 -25.77 12.49 -27.59
N GLU A 44 -27.06 12.19 -27.75
CA GLU A 44 -27.84 11.42 -26.77
C GLU A 44 -27.20 10.05 -26.51
N THR A 45 -26.82 9.35 -27.59
CA THR A 45 -26.12 8.06 -27.47
C THR A 45 -24.81 8.19 -26.67
N LYS A 46 -23.96 9.17 -27.03
CA LYS A 46 -22.69 9.41 -26.32
C LYS A 46 -22.89 9.78 -24.85
N PHE A 47 -23.95 10.51 -24.53
CA PHE A 47 -24.28 10.88 -23.16
C PHE A 47 -24.70 9.67 -22.34
N ASN A 48 -25.51 8.78 -22.92
CA ASN A 48 -25.91 7.51 -22.29
C ASN A 48 -24.70 6.61 -22.04
N ASP A 49 -23.78 6.49 -23.02
CA ASP A 49 -22.55 5.73 -22.86
C ASP A 49 -21.65 6.31 -21.75
N LEU A 50 -21.56 7.65 -21.66
CA LEU A 50 -20.80 8.32 -20.61
C LEU A 50 -21.39 8.05 -19.23
N ALA A 51 -22.72 8.12 -19.08
CA ALA A 51 -23.40 7.82 -17.83
C ALA A 51 -23.15 6.37 -17.39
N ALA A 52 -23.29 5.41 -18.31
CA ALA A 52 -23.02 4.00 -18.01
C ALA A 52 -21.54 3.76 -17.60
N ASN A 53 -20.60 4.41 -18.27
CA ASN A 53 -19.19 4.33 -17.89
C ASN A 53 -18.91 4.93 -16.51
N GLN A 54 -19.57 6.04 -16.15
CA GLN A 54 -19.47 6.63 -14.81
C GLN A 54 -19.97 5.67 -13.73
N ASP A 55 -21.09 5.00 -13.95
CA ASP A 55 -21.63 4.00 -13.02
C ASP A 55 -20.65 2.82 -12.80
N LEU A 56 -20.05 2.32 -13.89
CA LEU A 56 -19.04 1.25 -13.80
C LEU A 56 -17.79 1.68 -13.03
N ILE A 57 -17.32 2.91 -13.23
CA ILE A 57 -16.16 3.45 -12.51
C ILE A 57 -16.48 3.58 -11.02
N LEU A 58 -17.66 4.10 -10.67
CA LEU A 58 -18.08 4.23 -9.27
C LEU A 58 -18.16 2.86 -8.59
N ALA A 59 -18.72 1.86 -9.26
CA ALA A 59 -18.76 0.49 -8.75
C ALA A 59 -17.34 -0.06 -8.51
N ALA A 60 -16.45 0.06 -9.50
CA ALA A 60 -15.07 -0.43 -9.39
C ALA A 60 -14.28 0.27 -8.26
N VAL A 61 -14.50 1.57 -8.06
CA VAL A 61 -13.87 2.33 -6.97
C VAL A 61 -14.37 1.86 -5.59
N ASN A 62 -15.67 1.61 -5.45
CA ASN A 62 -16.24 1.09 -4.20
C ASN A 62 -15.72 -0.31 -3.86
N ASP A 63 -15.65 -1.20 -4.86
CA ASP A 63 -15.09 -2.54 -4.69
C ASP A 63 -13.61 -2.48 -4.29
N PHE A 64 -12.83 -1.62 -4.95
CA PHE A 64 -11.43 -1.40 -4.61
C PHE A 64 -11.26 -0.87 -3.18
N SER A 65 -12.05 0.15 -2.78
CA SER A 65 -12.02 0.71 -1.42
C SER A 65 -12.29 -0.37 -0.38
N THR A 66 -13.37 -1.14 -0.57
CA THR A 66 -13.76 -2.22 0.35
C THR A 66 -12.67 -3.29 0.47
N SER A 67 -12.01 -3.62 -0.65
CA SER A 67 -10.89 -4.56 -0.67
C SER A 67 -9.67 -4.04 0.09
N VAL A 68 -9.34 -2.75 -0.09
CA VAL A 68 -8.24 -2.09 0.61
C VAL A 68 -8.50 -2.07 2.12
N ASP A 69 -9.69 -1.67 2.55
CA ASP A 69 -10.07 -1.64 3.97
C ASP A 69 -9.91 -3.02 4.62
N THR A 70 -10.45 -4.06 3.97
CA THR A 70 -10.31 -5.45 4.44
C THR A 70 -8.85 -5.90 4.56
N ARG A 71 -7.99 -5.45 3.63
CA ARG A 71 -6.55 -5.76 3.67
C ARG A 71 -5.84 -5.01 4.78
N LEU A 72 -6.20 -3.76 5.03
CA LEU A 72 -5.63 -2.95 6.11
C LEU A 72 -6.00 -3.54 7.48
N ASP A 73 -7.26 -3.91 7.69
CA ASP A 73 -7.71 -4.59 8.92
C ASP A 73 -6.90 -5.87 9.19
N ARG A 74 -6.64 -6.65 8.14
CA ARG A 74 -5.84 -7.88 8.24
C ARG A 74 -4.37 -7.58 8.56
N VAL A 75 -3.80 -6.54 7.97
CA VAL A 75 -2.41 -6.13 8.22
C VAL A 75 -2.27 -5.64 9.66
N GLU A 76 -3.21 -4.82 10.14
CA GLU A 76 -3.25 -4.33 11.52
C GLU A 76 -3.34 -5.50 12.50
N GLY A 77 -4.26 -6.45 12.28
CA GLY A 77 -4.35 -7.65 13.13
C GLY A 77 -3.08 -8.50 13.14
N ARG A 78 -2.36 -8.59 12.02
CA ARG A 78 -1.06 -9.27 11.95
C ARG A 78 0.02 -8.51 12.70
N LEU A 79 0.03 -7.19 12.64
CA LEU A 79 0.99 -6.35 13.34
C LEU A 79 0.84 -6.50 14.85
N VAL A 80 -0.39 -6.42 15.37
CA VAL A 80 -0.69 -6.68 16.79
C VAL A 80 -0.19 -8.07 17.22
N LYS A 81 -0.41 -9.10 16.39
CA LYS A 81 0.10 -10.44 16.70
C LYS A 81 1.62 -10.50 16.74
N VAL A 82 2.30 -9.85 15.78
CA VAL A 82 3.76 -9.76 15.77
C VAL A 82 4.26 -9.04 17.02
N GLU A 83 3.68 -7.90 17.38
CA GLU A 83 4.05 -7.16 18.59
C GLU A 83 3.87 -7.99 19.86
N SER A 84 2.78 -8.77 19.96
CA SER A 84 2.53 -9.63 21.14
C SER A 84 3.42 -10.86 21.26
N THR A 85 4.00 -11.33 20.15
CA THR A 85 4.81 -12.57 20.10
C THR A 85 6.29 -12.30 19.92
N MET A 86 6.63 -11.06 19.57
CA MET A 86 7.98 -10.56 19.45
C MET A 86 8.68 -10.67 20.81
N VAL A 87 9.86 -11.29 20.78
CA VAL A 87 10.79 -11.22 21.90
C VAL A 87 11.57 -9.91 21.76
N THR A 88 11.46 -9.05 22.76
CA THR A 88 12.18 -7.76 22.77
C THR A 88 13.63 -7.96 23.20
N LYS A 89 14.51 -7.07 22.73
CA LYS A 89 15.90 -7.04 23.19
C LYS A 89 15.97 -6.89 24.72
N ASP A 90 15.12 -6.05 25.31
CA ASP A 90 15.07 -5.82 26.75
C ASP A 90 14.76 -7.10 27.54
N TYR A 91 13.81 -7.91 27.06
CA TYR A 91 13.51 -9.21 27.64
C TYR A 91 14.73 -10.15 27.59
N LEU A 92 15.44 -10.19 26.45
CA LEU A 92 16.64 -11.00 26.32
C LEU A 92 17.79 -10.48 27.21
N ASP A 93 17.99 -9.17 27.29
CA ASP A 93 19.02 -8.54 28.12
C ASP A 93 18.75 -8.85 29.60
N GLU A 94 17.49 -8.80 30.06
CA GLU A 94 17.09 -9.19 31.42
C GLU A 94 17.38 -10.68 31.70
N LYS A 95 16.94 -11.58 30.81
CA LYS A 95 17.17 -13.03 30.98
C LYS A 95 18.65 -13.41 30.94
N ILE A 96 19.42 -12.79 30.05
CA ILE A 96 20.88 -13.01 29.97
C ILE A 96 21.57 -12.47 31.23
N SER A 97 21.16 -11.31 31.73
CA SER A 97 21.70 -10.75 32.98
C SER A 97 21.44 -11.67 34.16
N SER A 98 20.20 -12.17 34.30
CA SER A 98 19.82 -13.16 35.33
C SER A 98 20.66 -14.43 35.21
N LEU A 99 20.74 -15.02 34.02
CA LEU A 99 21.51 -16.25 33.78
C LEU A 99 23.00 -16.07 34.07
N ARG A 100 23.57 -14.92 33.70
CA ARG A 100 24.96 -14.58 34.05
C ARG A 100 25.14 -14.48 35.57
N GLY A 101 24.21 -13.86 36.28
CA GLY A 101 24.21 -13.79 37.74
C GLY A 101 24.18 -15.18 38.40
N ASP A 102 23.27 -16.05 37.94
CA ASP A 102 23.16 -17.43 38.40
C ASP A 102 24.45 -18.21 38.16
N LEU A 103 25.05 -18.07 36.97
CA LEU A 103 26.31 -18.71 36.61
C LEU A 103 27.47 -18.24 37.50
N ILE A 104 27.56 -16.94 37.78
CA ILE A 104 28.56 -16.38 38.71
C ILE A 104 28.38 -16.98 40.11
N SER A 105 27.13 -17.08 40.59
CA SER A 105 26.80 -17.65 41.90
C SER A 105 27.21 -19.12 42.00
N VAL A 106 26.88 -19.93 40.99
CA VAL A 106 27.26 -21.35 40.93
C VAL A 106 28.77 -21.51 40.87
N THR A 107 29.45 -20.72 40.03
CA THR A 107 30.91 -20.75 39.90
C THR A 107 31.60 -20.40 41.22
N ARG A 108 31.14 -19.35 41.92
CA ARG A 108 31.70 -18.95 43.21
C ARG A 108 31.48 -20.01 44.29
N LYS A 109 30.27 -20.56 44.40
CA LYS A 109 29.96 -21.66 45.34
C LYS A 109 30.80 -22.91 45.05
N GLY A 110 31.03 -23.21 43.77
CA GLY A 110 31.93 -24.27 43.34
C GLY A 110 33.36 -24.01 43.81
N ASN A 111 33.87 -22.80 43.59
CA ASN A 111 35.20 -22.38 44.04
C ASN A 111 35.36 -22.45 45.57
N ASP A 112 34.35 -22.01 46.33
CA ASP A 112 34.36 -22.07 47.80
C ASP A 112 34.42 -23.53 48.30
N LYS A 113 33.66 -24.44 47.67
CA LYS A 113 33.71 -25.88 47.99
C LYS A 113 35.06 -26.50 47.62
N LEU A 114 35.61 -26.18 46.45
CA LEU A 114 36.92 -26.66 46.02
C LEU A 114 38.01 -26.17 46.97
N GLY A 115 37.96 -24.90 47.38
CA GLY A 115 38.86 -24.34 48.39
C GLY A 115 38.82 -25.14 49.69
N ALA A 116 37.61 -25.41 50.22
CA ALA A 116 37.46 -26.22 51.44
C ALA A 116 38.03 -27.64 51.30
N VAL A 117 37.86 -28.28 50.14
CA VAL A 117 38.46 -29.60 49.86
C VAL A 117 39.99 -29.51 49.83
N VAL A 118 40.54 -28.51 49.15
CA VAL A 118 42.00 -28.30 49.05
C VAL A 118 42.61 -28.01 50.42
N ASP A 119 41.95 -27.19 51.25
CA ASP A 119 42.35 -26.93 52.64
C ASP A 119 42.34 -28.21 53.48
N THR A 120 41.31 -29.03 53.33
CA THR A 120 41.20 -30.33 54.02
C THR A 120 42.34 -31.27 53.61
N LEU A 121 42.65 -31.37 52.31
CA LEU A 121 43.74 -32.20 51.79
C LEU A 121 45.12 -31.71 52.28
N ALA A 122 45.32 -30.39 52.39
CA ALA A 122 46.55 -29.83 52.94
C ALA A 122 46.67 -30.13 54.45
N SER A 123 45.58 -29.98 55.20
CA SER A 123 45.57 -30.26 56.65
C SER A 123 45.86 -31.73 56.99
N THR A 124 45.42 -32.64 56.12
CA THR A 124 45.66 -34.09 56.21
C THR A 124 47.00 -34.53 55.61
N ARG A 125 47.81 -33.58 55.13
CA ARG A 125 49.14 -33.81 54.49
C ARG A 125 49.10 -34.70 53.25
N VAL A 126 47.98 -34.75 52.54
CA VAL A 126 47.85 -35.47 51.27
C VAL A 126 48.51 -34.69 50.12
N ILE A 127 48.51 -33.34 50.20
CA ILE A 127 49.14 -32.45 49.22
C ILE A 127 50.21 -31.55 49.86
N THR A 128 51.16 -31.07 49.06
CA THR A 128 52.24 -30.20 49.54
C THR A 128 51.78 -28.74 49.70
N PRO A 129 52.42 -27.93 50.57
CA PRO A 129 52.12 -26.49 50.68
C PRO A 129 52.32 -25.72 49.36
N HIS A 130 53.26 -26.17 48.53
CA HIS A 130 53.49 -25.63 47.21
C HIS A 130 52.30 -25.89 46.27
N ASP A 131 51.76 -27.11 46.27
CA ASP A 131 50.59 -27.46 45.46
C ASP A 131 49.31 -26.77 45.94
N HIS A 132 49.11 -26.64 47.25
CA HIS A 132 48.00 -25.86 47.82
C HIS A 132 48.02 -24.41 47.30
N SER A 133 49.17 -23.74 47.43
CA SER A 133 49.34 -22.36 46.96
C SER A 133 49.16 -22.22 45.45
N ARG A 134 49.61 -23.23 44.67
CA ARG A 134 49.44 -23.24 43.22
C ARG A 134 47.96 -23.39 42.82
N ILE A 135 47.21 -24.29 43.48
CA ILE A 135 45.80 -24.55 43.19
C ILE A 135 44.93 -23.36 43.60
N MET A 136 45.17 -22.72 44.75
CA MET A 136 44.40 -21.57 45.21
C MET A 136 44.55 -20.30 44.33
N ARG A 137 45.62 -20.23 43.54
CA ARG A 137 45.86 -19.15 42.57
C ARG A 137 45.24 -19.42 41.19
N MET A 138 44.55 -20.53 41.00
CA MET A 138 43.91 -20.85 39.73
C MET A 138 42.60 -20.05 39.57
N GLU A 139 42.31 -19.66 38.32
CA GLU A 139 41.02 -19.11 37.88
C GLU A 139 39.89 -20.13 38.09
N PRO A 140 38.60 -19.74 38.21
CA PRO A 140 37.99 -18.46 37.80
C PRO A 140 37.91 -17.36 38.88
N PHE A 141 38.26 -17.69 40.13
CA PHE A 141 38.33 -16.70 41.21
C PHE A 141 39.57 -17.00 42.08
N PRO A 142 40.75 -16.50 41.70
CA PRO A 142 41.96 -16.70 42.47
C PRO A 142 41.81 -16.02 43.84
N ARG A 143 42.19 -16.72 44.91
CA ARG A 143 42.31 -16.11 46.24
C ARG A 143 43.72 -15.55 46.36
N THR A 144 43.84 -14.23 46.42
CA THR A 144 45.10 -13.50 46.66
C THR A 144 45.61 -13.74 48.08
#